data_AF-A0A554JWL0-F1
#
_entry.id   AF-A0A554JWL0-F1
#
_cell.length_a   1.000
_cell.length_b   1.000
_cell.length_c   1.000
_cell.angle_alpha   90.00
_cell.angle_beta   90.00
_cell.angle_gamma   90.00
#
_symmetry.space_group_name_H-M   'P 1'
#
loop_
_entity.id
_entity.type
_entity.pdbx_description
1 polymer ?
#
loop_
_entity_poly.entity_id
_entity_poly.type
_entity_poly.pdbx_seq_one_letter_code
_entity_poly.pdbx_strand_id
1 'polypeptide(L)' 'MKWQTLAIEATLEERLHAVRDALERIKNGSYGKCNCDKDIPLERLEIDPAASCMCGNHL' A
#
# COMPACT_ATOMS: atom_id res chain seq x y z
N MET A 1 17.45 -1.08 -25.60
CA MET A 1 17.50 -1.13 -24.13
C MET A 1 16.62 0.02 -23.60
N LYS A 2 15.30 -0.20 -23.50
CA LYS A 2 14.30 0.82 -23.08
C LYS A 2 13.25 0.22 -22.14
N TRP A 3 13.04 -1.09 -22.25
CA TRP A 3 12.13 -1.88 -21.40
C TRP A 3 12.51 -1.92 -19.92
N GLN A 4 13.80 -1.97 -19.58
CA GLN A 4 14.25 -1.99 -18.18
C GLN A 4 13.85 -0.70 -17.45
N THR A 5 14.01 0.47 -18.08
CA THR A 5 13.61 1.76 -17.51
C THR A 5 12.11 1.83 -17.29
N LEU A 6 11.31 1.36 -18.25
CA LEU A 6 9.85 1.38 -18.14
C LEU A 6 9.32 0.49 -17.01
N ALA A 7 9.91 -0.70 -16.83
CA ALA A 7 9.51 -1.59 -15.74
C ALA A 7 9.86 -1.02 -14.36
N ILE A 8 11.02 -0.36 -14.24
CA ILE A 8 11.42 0.31 -13.00
C ILE A 8 10.49 1.50 -12.70
N GLU A 9 10.19 2.32 -13.71
CA GLU A 9 9.29 3.46 -13.60
C GLU A 9 7.90 3.03 -13.11
N ALA A 10 7.30 2.02 -13.74
CA ALA A 10 5.99 1.49 -13.34
C ALA A 10 5.99 1.01 -11.87
N THR A 11 7.03 0.29 -11.46
CA THR A 11 7.16 -0.20 -10.07
C THR A 11 7.24 0.97 -9.07
N LEU A 12 7.97 2.03 -9.42
CA LEU A 12 8.10 3.22 -8.58
C LEU A 12 6.81 4.04 -8.53
N GLU A 13 6.09 4.14 -9.64
CA GLU A 13 4.77 4.79 -9.70
C GLU A 13 3.75 4.07 -8.83
N GLU A 14 3.68 2.73 -8.90
CA GLU A 14 2.82 1.92 -8.04
C GLU A 14 3.16 2.12 -6.56
N ARG A 15 4.46 2.12 -6.22
CA ARG A 15 4.90 2.37 -4.84
C ARG A 15 4.51 3.78 -4.37
N LEU A 16 4.66 4.79 -5.23
CA LEU A 16 4.27 6.17 -4.91
C LEU A 16 2.76 6.29 -4.71
N HIS A 17 1.96 5.60 -5.52
CA HIS A 17 0.51 5.56 -5.38
C HIS A 17 0.12 4.95 -4.03
N ALA A 18 0.68 3.78 -3.67
CA ALA A 18 0.40 3.13 -2.38
C ALA A 18 0.71 4.04 -1.18
N VAL A 19 1.82 4.79 -1.23
CA VAL A 19 2.18 5.74 -0.17
C VAL A 19 1.19 6.91 -0.09
N ARG A 20 0.76 7.46 -1.23
CA ARG A 20 -0.24 8.53 -1.28
C ARG A 20 -1.57 8.08 -0.71
N ASP A 21 -2.02 6.87 -1.07
CA ASP A 21 -3.25 6.30 -0.55
C ASP A 21 -3.18 6.07 0.97
N ALA A 22 -2.04 5.59 1.48
CA ALA A 22 -1.82 5.45 2.90
C ALA A 22 -1.90 6.80 3.65
N LEU A 23 -1.36 7.88 3.07
CA LEU A 23 -1.48 9.23 3.63
C LEU A 23 -2.92 9.73 3.65
N GLU A 24 -3.70 9.48 2.59
CA GLU A 24 -5.13 9.83 2.59
C GLU A 24 -5.91 9.01 3.63
N ARG A 25 -5.57 7.74 3.84
CA ARG A 25 -6.13 6.91 4.93
C ARG A 25 -5.77 7.44 6.31
N ILE A 26 -4.57 8.00 6.49
CA ILE A 26 -4.20 8.67 7.75
C ILE A 26 -5.08 9.90 7.96
N LYS A 27 -5.23 10.72 6.92
CA LYS A 27 -6.02 11.96 6.94
C LYS A 27 -7.50 11.71 7.22
N ASN A 28 -8.09 10.64 6.67
CA ASN A 28 -9.49 10.31 6.86
C ASN A 28 -9.77 9.38 8.06
N GLY A 29 -8.72 8.95 8.78
CA GLY A 29 -8.82 8.10 9.97
C GLY A 29 -9.02 6.60 9.70
N SER A 30 -8.89 6.14 8.45
CA SER A 30 -9.02 4.73 8.06
C SER A 30 -7.68 4.00 7.89
N TYR A 31 -6.58 4.61 8.33
CA TYR A 31 -5.26 3.99 8.32
C TYR A 31 -5.22 2.75 9.22
N GLY A 32 -4.50 1.72 8.77
CA GLY A 32 -4.44 0.45 9.48
C GLY A 32 -5.71 -0.39 9.41
N LYS A 33 -6.73 -0.02 8.62
CA LYS A 33 -7.94 -0.83 8.40
C LYS A 33 -8.02 -1.37 6.98
N CYS A 34 -8.24 -2.67 6.82
CA CYS A 34 -8.57 -3.24 5.51
C CYS A 34 -10.07 -3.06 5.20
N ASN A 35 -10.43 -3.08 3.91
CA ASN A 35 -11.81 -3.08 3.40
C ASN A 35 -12.70 -4.24 3.87
N CYS A 36 -12.14 -5.23 4.60
CA CYS A 36 -12.90 -6.29 5.25
C CYS A 36 -13.23 -5.98 6.72
N ASP A 37 -13.12 -4.71 7.13
CA ASP A 37 -13.34 -4.20 8.49
C ASP A 37 -12.41 -4.83 9.55
N LYS A 38 -11.27 -5.38 9.12
CA LYS A 38 -10.24 -5.91 10.00
C LYS A 38 -9.07 -4.95 10.09
N ASP A 39 -8.52 -4.84 11.29
CA ASP A 39 -7.28 -4.11 11.50
C ASP A 39 -6.11 -4.86 10.84
N ILE A 40 -5.22 -4.10 10.22
CA ILE A 40 -3.95 -4.57 9.68
C ILE A 40 -3.00 -4.71 10.87
N PRO A 41 -2.38 -5.90 11.06
CA PRO A 41 -1.44 -6.11 12.16
C PRO A 41 -0.33 -5.06 12.16
N LEU A 42 0.03 -4.60 13.36
CA LEU A 42 1.03 -3.56 13.54
C LEU A 42 2.38 -3.99 12.95
N GLU A 43 2.76 -5.26 13.13
CA GLU A 43 4.00 -5.84 12.63
C GLU A 43 4.08 -5.75 11.09
N ARG A 44 2.93 -5.79 10.40
CA ARG A 44 2.88 -5.60 8.94
C ARG A 44 3.12 -4.13 8.56
N LEU A 45 2.51 -3.20 9.29
CA LEU A 45 2.66 -1.77 9.05
C LEU A 45 4.07 -1.27 9.39
N GLU A 46 4.75 -1.90 10.35
CA GLU A 46 6.16 -1.64 10.66
C GLU A 46 7.08 -2.06 9.51
N ILE A 47 6.76 -3.16 8.81
CA ILE A 47 7.51 -3.62 7.63
C ILE A 47 7.16 -2.79 6.40
N ASP A 48 5.88 -2.55 6.15
CA ASP A 48 5.38 -1.74 5.05
C ASP A 48 4.24 -0.81 5.50
N PRO A 49 4.54 0.46 5.78
CA PRO A 49 3.55 1.44 6.22
C PRO A 49 2.47 1.73 5.19
N ALA A 50 2.69 1.41 3.91
CA ALA A 50 1.69 1.62 2.86
C ALA A 50 0.77 0.41 2.64
N ALA A 51 0.90 -0.64 3.44
CA ALA A 51 0.05 -1.82 3.32
C ALA A 51 -1.45 -1.45 3.41
N SER A 52 -2.21 -1.82 2.40
CA SER A 52 -3.64 -1.53 2.29
C SER A 52 -4.52 -2.66 2.82
N CYS A 53 -4.06 -3.91 2.74
CA CYS A 53 -4.77 -5.06 3.29
C CYS A 53 -3.85 -6.28 3.51
N MET A 54 -4.35 -7.26 4.27
CA MET A 54 -3.72 -8.56 4.56
C MET A 54 -4.59 -9.78 4.19
N CYS A 55 -5.85 -9.60 3.79
CA CYS A 55 -6.67 -10.76 3.45
C CYS A 55 -6.33 -11.27 2.04
N GLY A 56 -6.10 -12.57 1.91
CA GLY A 56 -5.69 -13.21 0.65
C GLY A 56 -6.68 -13.06 -0.53
N ASN A 57 -7.88 -12.53 -0.28
CA ASN A 57 -8.88 -12.24 -1.31
C ASN A 57 -8.79 -10.82 -1.89
N HIS A 58 -7.90 -9.96 -1.38
CA HIS A 58 -7.73 -8.57 -1.84
C HIS A 58 -6.23 -8.21 -1.97
N LEU A 59 -5.42 -9.17 -2.41
CA LEU A 59 -4.02 -8.97 -2.80
C LEU A 59 -3.94 -8.52 -4.27
#